data_AF-G5LTP2-F1
#
_entry.id   AF-G5LTP2-F1
#
_cell.length_a   1.000
_cell.length_b   1.000
_cell.length_c   1.000
_cell.angle_alpha   90.00
_cell.angle_beta   90.00
_cell.angle_gamma   90.00
#
_symmetry.space_group_name_H-M   'P 1'
#
loop_
_entity.id
_entity.type
_entity.pdbx_description
1 polymer ?
#
loop_
_entity_poly.entity_id
_entity_poly.type
_entity_poly.pdbx_seq_one_letter_code
_entity_poly.pdbx_strand_id
1 'polypeptide(L)' 'MDVLNLRQCFREFSLEAYPALVALVWPEYQRPQVKPDEI' A
#
# COMPACT_ATOMS: atom_id res chain seq x y z
N MET A 1 -13.01 -1.22 21.68
CA MET A 1 -12.06 -1.89 20.77
C MET A 1 -12.89 -2.56 19.71
N ASP A 2 -13.16 -1.85 18.62
CA ASP A 2 -13.92 -2.38 17.51
C ASP A 2 -13.11 -3.46 16.81
N VAL A 3 -13.69 -4.65 16.69
CA VAL A 3 -13.13 -5.71 15.86
C VAL A 3 -13.24 -5.22 14.42
N LEU A 4 -12.18 -4.56 13.95
CA LEU A 4 -12.06 -4.19 12.54
C LEU A 4 -12.24 -5.46 11.73
N ASN A 5 -13.22 -5.44 10.82
CA ASN A 5 -13.41 -6.56 9.92
C ASN A 5 -12.09 -6.78 9.17
N LEU A 6 -11.65 -8.04 9.02
CA LEU A 6 -10.42 -8.41 8.34
C LEU A 6 -10.28 -7.71 6.97
N ARG A 7 -11.39 -7.47 6.27
CA ARG A 7 -11.44 -6.72 5.01
C ARG A 7 -10.98 -5.27 5.16
N GLN A 8 -11.33 -4.61 6.27
CA GLN A 8 -10.88 -3.26 6.58
C GLN A 8 -9.40 -3.24 6.93
N CYS A 9 -8.93 -4.15 7.79
CA CYS A 9 -7.50 -4.30 8.09
C CYS A 9 -6.67 -4.54 6.82
N PHE A 10 -7.14 -5.41 5.93
CA PHE A 10 -6.46 -5.68 4.66
C PHE A 10 -6.40 -4.43 3.77
N ARG A 11 -7.49 -3.66 3.71
CA ARG A 11 -7.52 -2.41 2.92
C ARG A 11 -6.49 -1.41 3.44
N GLU A 12 -6.46 -1.17 4.75
CA GLU A 12 -5.50 -0.26 5.40
C GLU A 12 -4.05 -0.74 5.18
N PHE A 13 -3.80 -2.03 5.39
CA PHE A 13 -2.50 -2.64 5.12
C PHE A 13 -2.06 -2.46 3.65
N SER A 14 -2.97 -2.68 2.69
CA SER A 14 -2.67 -2.62 1.26
C SER A 14 -2.30 -1.22 0.77
N LEU A 15 -2.78 -0.18 1.46
CA LEU A 15 -2.55 1.22 1.08
C LEU A 15 -1.26 1.78 1.67
N GLU A 16 -0.89 1.36 2.88
CA GLU A 16 0.20 1.98 3.63
C GLU A 16 1.40 1.04 3.82
N ALA A 17 1.19 -0.09 4.49
CA ALA A 17 2.26 -0.98 4.93
C ALA A 17 2.78 -1.90 3.82
N TYR A 18 1.89 -2.41 2.97
CA TYR A 18 2.28 -3.30 1.87
C TYR A 18 3.22 -2.63 0.86
N PRO A 19 2.96 -1.40 0.37
CA PRO A 19 3.89 -0.71 -0.52
C PRO A 19 5.27 -0.48 0.12
N ALA A 20 5.31 -0.16 1.42
CA ALA A 20 6.57 0.01 2.15
C ALA A 20 7.36 -1.30 2.24
N LEU A 21 6.68 -2.43 2.49
CA LEU A 21 7.30 -3.75 2.51
C LEU A 21 7.84 -4.14 1.13
N VAL A 22 7.06 -3.90 0.06
CA VAL A 22 7.48 -4.17 -1.32
C VAL A 22 8.73 -3.35 -1.65
N ALA A 23 8.78 -2.07 -1.31
CA ALA A 23 9.97 -1.23 -1.55
C ALA A 23 11.23 -1.73 -0.81
N LEU A 24 11.06 -2.43 0.32
CA LEU A 24 12.18 -2.99 1.09
C LEU A 24 12.68 -4.33 0.54
N VAL A 25 11.78 -5.21 0.08
CA VAL A 25 12.13 -6.57 -0.36
C VAL A 25 12.35 -6.66 -1.87
N TRP A 26 11.59 -5.89 -2.64
CA TRP A 26 11.55 -5.86 -4.10
C TRP A 26 11.48 -4.42 -4.62
N PRO A 27 12.55 -3.62 -4.42
CA PRO A 27 12.56 -2.21 -4.78
C PRO A 27 12.24 -1.95 -6.25
N GLU A 28 12.59 -2.86 -7.15
CA GLU A 28 12.31 -2.76 -8.58
C GLU A 28 10.81 -2.87 -8.94
N TYR A 29 9.98 -3.37 -8.03
CA TYR A 29 8.52 -3.47 -8.19
C TYR A 29 7.76 -2.39 -7.41
N GLN A 30 8.46 -1.37 -6.91
CA GLN A 30 7.82 -0.27 -6.20
C GLN A 30 6.81 0.45 -7.10
N ARG A 31 5.66 0.81 -6.53
CA ARG A 31 4.60 1.52 -7.25
C ARG A 31 5.15 2.84 -7.82
N PRO A 32 4.98 3.11 -9.12
CA PRO A 32 5.39 4.38 -9.70
C PRO A 32 4.60 5.53 -9.06
N GLN A 33 5.29 6.62 -8.73
CA GLN A 33 4.65 7.86 -8.30
C GLN A 33 4.16 8.60 -9.54
N VAL A 34 2.92 8.33 -9.95
CA VAL A 34 2.26 9.06 -11.03
C VAL A 34 1.81 10.41 -10.49
N LYS A 35 2.28 11.50 -11.08
CA LYS A 35 1.77 12.83 -10.72
C LYS A 35 0.42 13.07 -11.43
N PRO A 36 -0.56 13.71 -10.78
CA PRO A 36 -1.84 14.02 -11.41
C PRO A 36 -1.70 14.84 -12.70
N ASP A 37 -0.67 15.68 -12.79
CA ASP A 37 -0.38 16.53 -13.96
C ASP A 37 0.23 15.76 -15.16
N GLU A 38 0.47 14.45 -15.02
CA GLU A 38 1.04 13.57 -16.07
C GLU A 38 -0.03 12.70 -16.77
N ILE A 39 -1.32 13.02 -16.60
CA ILE A 39 -2.47 12.30 -17.18
C ILE A 39 -3.14 13.12 -18.28
#